data_AF-A0A1E3X8B8-F1
#
_entry.id   AF-A0A1E3X8B8-F1
#
_cell.length_a   1.000
_cell.length_b   1.000
_cell.length_c   1.000
_cell.angle_alpha   90.00
_cell.angle_beta   90.00
_cell.angle_gamma   90.00
#
_symmetry.space_group_name_H-M   'P 1'
#
loop_
_entity.id
_entity.type
_entity.pdbx_description
1 polymer ?
#
loop_
_entity_poly.entity_id
_entity_poly.type
_entity_poly.pdbx_seq_one_letter_code
_entity_poly.pdbx_strand_id
1 'polypeptide(L)'
;MSLLIQNYIENIIKKKITENGIVLWYDPDKNYKDIVDKIDLCDVPSIKYEGSYYDLRFKSEKHFENQDRQSLLIYVDRKRDDVNFPLIELEKSGCVIEPSGSLEENTSLAVIAKSALSGRLSSEAISEICKKIEERTISIEEIEKIAENAKSIDTATLSIIFKGSEPQTIVLSFITNTTLDETIRTKRVEKELNKLIYNFLGIDLKDTKKN
;
A
#
# COMPACT_ATOMS: atom_id res chain seq x y z
N MET A 1 3.08 -5.84 12.99
CA MET A 1 3.57 -4.77 12.10
C MET A 1 2.55 -4.60 10.99
N SER A 2 1.96 -3.41 10.84
CA SER A 2 0.97 -3.14 9.79
C SER A 2 1.68 -2.86 8.46
N LEU A 3 1.89 -3.90 7.65
CA LEU A 3 2.55 -3.85 6.34
C LEU A 3 1.66 -3.21 5.25
N LEU A 4 1.33 -1.93 5.40
CA LEU A 4 0.40 -1.21 4.54
C LEU A 4 0.81 -1.17 3.07
N ILE A 5 2.07 -0.82 2.82
CA ILE A 5 2.58 -0.61 1.46
C ILE A 5 2.74 -1.95 0.78
N GLN A 6 3.27 -2.95 1.51
CA GLN A 6 3.37 -4.31 1.02
C GLN A 6 2.00 -4.92 0.71
N ASN A 7 1.01 -4.78 1.59
CA ASN A 7 -0.35 -5.29 1.32
C ASN A 7 -0.99 -4.60 0.11
N TYR A 8 -0.74 -3.30 -0.06
CA TYR A 8 -1.30 -2.56 -1.19
C TYR A 8 -0.69 -3.01 -2.52
N ILE A 9 0.65 -3.17 -2.60
CA ILE A 9 1.30 -3.64 -3.83
C ILE A 9 0.96 -5.11 -4.12
N GLU A 10 0.86 -5.96 -3.09
CA GLU A 10 0.41 -7.34 -3.23
C GLU A 10 -0.99 -7.41 -3.84
N ASN A 11 -1.94 -6.59 -3.38
CA ASN A 11 -3.28 -6.53 -3.93
C ASN A 11 -3.31 -6.07 -5.40
N ILE A 12 -2.48 -5.08 -5.76
CA ILE A 12 -2.34 -4.64 -7.17
C ILE A 12 -1.85 -5.79 -8.03
N ILE A 13 -0.77 -6.46 -7.59
CA ILE A 13 -0.15 -7.56 -8.34
C ILE A 13 -1.13 -8.73 -8.47
N LYS A 14 -1.79 -9.15 -7.40
CA LYS A 14 -2.81 -10.21 -7.42
C LYS A 14 -3.93 -9.90 -8.40
N LYS A 15 -4.45 -8.67 -8.38
CA LYS A 15 -5.49 -8.23 -9.31
C LYS A 15 -5.00 -8.33 -10.75
N LYS A 16 -3.81 -7.81 -11.05
CA LYS A 16 -3.24 -7.82 -12.39
C LYS A 16 -2.90 -9.23 -12.89
N ILE A 17 -2.44 -10.12 -12.01
CA ILE A 17 -2.22 -11.54 -12.33
C ILE A 17 -3.55 -12.24 -12.64
N THR A 18 -4.61 -11.96 -11.88
CA THR A 18 -5.94 -12.56 -12.13
C THR A 18 -6.51 -12.13 -13.47
N GLU A 19 -6.34 -10.85 -13.83
CA GLU A 19 -6.86 -10.28 -15.07
C GLU A 19 -6.02 -10.70 -16.30
N ASN A 20 -4.69 -10.65 -16.18
CA ASN A 20 -3.76 -10.73 -17.32
C ASN A 20 -2.97 -12.05 -17.37
N GLY A 21 -2.99 -12.85 -16.32
CA GLY A 21 -2.17 -14.06 -16.16
C GLY A 21 -0.72 -13.73 -15.86
N ILE A 22 -0.04 -13.10 -16.82
CA ILE A 22 1.38 -12.73 -16.71
C ILE A 22 1.49 -11.26 -16.32
N VAL A 23 2.33 -10.96 -15.34
CA VAL A 23 2.66 -9.60 -14.92
C VAL A 23 4.17 -9.39 -14.97
N LEU A 24 4.61 -8.41 -15.74
CA LEU A 24 5.99 -7.95 -15.73
C LEU A 24 6.09 -6.70 -14.87
N TRP A 25 6.90 -6.77 -13.83
CA TRP A 25 7.12 -5.69 -12.88
C TRP A 25 8.53 -5.14 -13.01
N TYR A 26 8.64 -3.92 -13.52
CA TYR A 26 9.90 -3.18 -13.56
C TYR A 26 10.04 -2.30 -12.31
N ASP A 27 11.16 -2.42 -11.61
CA ASP A 27 11.50 -1.66 -10.41
C ASP A 27 12.94 -1.11 -10.52
N PRO A 28 13.17 -0.07 -11.36
CA PRO A 28 14.50 0.51 -11.58
C PRO A 28 15.14 1.08 -10.32
N ASP A 29 14.33 1.56 -9.37
CA ASP A 29 14.80 2.13 -8.11
C ASP A 29 15.06 1.07 -7.02
N LYS A 30 14.67 -0.19 -7.28
CA LYS A 30 14.83 -1.34 -6.37
C LYS A 30 14.11 -1.16 -5.04
N ASN A 31 13.07 -0.33 -5.01
CA ASN A 31 12.31 -0.02 -3.81
C ASN A 31 11.64 -1.28 -3.23
N TYR A 32 11.30 -2.25 -4.08
CA TYR A 32 10.52 -3.43 -3.71
C TYR A 32 11.33 -4.73 -3.70
N LYS A 33 12.66 -4.65 -3.86
CA LYS A 33 13.54 -5.81 -3.94
C LYS A 33 13.42 -6.75 -2.73
N ASP A 34 13.25 -6.19 -1.54
CA ASP A 34 13.11 -6.97 -0.29
C ASP A 34 11.66 -7.40 -0.01
N ILE A 35 10.71 -6.85 -0.76
CA ILE A 35 9.28 -7.12 -0.62
C ILE A 35 8.86 -8.25 -1.56
N VAL A 36 9.39 -8.29 -2.79
CA VAL A 36 8.96 -9.26 -3.82
C VAL A 36 9.10 -10.72 -3.37
N ASP A 37 10.06 -11.05 -2.49
CA ASP A 37 10.18 -12.40 -1.90
C ASP A 37 9.15 -12.72 -0.81
N LYS A 38 8.55 -11.69 -0.22
CA LYS A 38 7.60 -11.78 0.89
C LYS A 38 6.15 -11.70 0.43
N ILE A 39 5.91 -11.41 -0.85
CA ILE A 39 4.56 -11.34 -1.41
C ILE A 39 4.03 -12.77 -1.54
N ASP A 40 2.94 -13.06 -0.83
CA ASP A 40 2.22 -14.32 -1.02
C ASP A 40 1.29 -14.18 -2.23
N LEU A 41 1.56 -14.91 -3.31
CA LEU A 41 0.76 -14.88 -4.53
C LEU A 41 -0.12 -16.13 -4.72
N CYS A 42 -0.40 -16.90 -3.66
CA CYS A 42 -1.24 -18.09 -3.73
C CYS A 42 -0.78 -19.08 -4.82
N ASP A 43 0.44 -19.59 -4.69
CA ASP A 43 1.07 -20.56 -5.60
C ASP A 43 1.40 -20.04 -7.02
N VAL A 44 1.33 -18.73 -7.27
CA VAL A 44 1.82 -18.16 -8.52
C VAL A 44 3.36 -18.08 -8.50
N PRO A 45 4.05 -18.69 -9.48
CA PRO A 45 5.50 -18.62 -9.56
C PRO A 45 5.98 -17.18 -9.81
N SER A 46 7.10 -16.82 -9.19
CA SER A 46 7.80 -15.57 -9.42
C SER A 46 9.20 -15.83 -9.98
N ILE A 47 9.58 -15.11 -11.04
CA ILE A 47 10.90 -15.20 -11.65
C ILE A 47 11.55 -13.82 -11.58
N LYS A 48 12.77 -13.77 -11.03
CA LYS A 48 13.54 -12.54 -10.92
C LYS A 48 14.58 -12.45 -12.01
N TYR A 49 14.82 -11.23 -12.48
CA TYR A 49 15.95 -10.92 -13.34
C TYR A 49 17.28 -11.05 -12.57
N GLU A 50 18.16 -11.92 -13.07
CA GLU A 50 19.49 -12.20 -12.50
C GLU A 50 20.61 -11.81 -13.49
N GLY A 51 20.44 -10.72 -14.23
CA GLY A 51 21.48 -10.18 -15.12
C GLY A 51 21.43 -10.66 -16.58
N SER A 52 20.49 -11.54 -16.95
CA SER A 52 20.32 -12.00 -18.34
C SER A 52 18.84 -12.10 -18.73
N TYR A 53 18.46 -11.38 -19.79
CA TYR A 53 17.12 -11.47 -20.36
C TYR A 53 16.89 -12.82 -21.05
N TYR A 54 17.93 -13.45 -21.61
CA TYR A 54 17.82 -14.78 -22.21
C TYR A 54 17.53 -15.85 -21.17
N ASP A 55 18.19 -15.78 -20.02
CA ASP A 55 17.92 -16.70 -18.90
C ASP A 55 16.49 -16.49 -18.36
N LEU A 56 16.07 -15.22 -18.24
CA LEU A 56 14.71 -14.88 -17.81
C LEU A 56 13.65 -15.45 -18.75
N ARG A 57 13.85 -15.31 -20.07
CA ARG A 57 12.98 -15.89 -21.10
C ARG A 57 12.95 -17.41 -21.00
N PHE A 58 14.11 -18.05 -20.93
CA PHE A 58 14.20 -19.50 -20.83
C PHE A 58 13.51 -20.06 -19.58
N LYS A 59 13.67 -19.40 -18.41
CA LYS A 59 12.95 -19.76 -17.19
C LYS A 59 11.43 -19.56 -17.33
N SER A 60 11.00 -18.54 -18.06
CA SER A 60 9.58 -18.27 -18.30
C SER A 60 8.93 -19.31 -19.23
N GLU A 61 9.63 -19.82 -20.24
CA GLU A 61 9.11 -20.78 -21.25
C GLU A 61 8.45 -22.02 -20.64
N LYS A 62 8.99 -22.54 -19.54
CA LYS A 62 8.44 -23.72 -18.83
C LYS A 62 7.00 -23.54 -18.35
N HIS A 63 6.58 -22.29 -18.16
CA HIS A 63 5.22 -21.95 -17.71
C HIS A 63 4.23 -21.81 -18.89
N PHE A 64 4.72 -21.95 -20.12
CA PHE A 64 3.94 -21.86 -21.36
C PHE A 64 3.83 -23.19 -22.10
N GLU A 65 4.36 -24.29 -21.55
CA GLU A 65 4.34 -25.61 -22.18
C GLU A 65 2.94 -26.26 -22.20
N ASN A 66 2.03 -25.83 -21.32
CA ASN A 66 0.66 -26.34 -21.22
C ASN A 66 -0.35 -25.38 -21.88
N GLN A 67 -1.47 -25.91 -22.38
CA GLN A 67 -2.51 -25.11 -23.04
C GLN A 67 -3.30 -24.19 -22.08
N ASP A 68 -3.18 -24.40 -20.78
CA ASP A 68 -3.84 -23.57 -19.78
C ASP A 68 -3.06 -22.28 -19.51
N ARG A 69 -3.79 -21.16 -19.40
CA ARG A 69 -3.23 -19.84 -19.07
C ARG A 69 -2.61 -19.89 -17.67
N GLN A 70 -1.29 -19.99 -17.59
CA GLN A 70 -0.59 -19.95 -16.30
C GLN A 70 -0.38 -18.51 -15.83
N SER A 71 -0.59 -18.32 -14.54
CA SER A 71 -0.25 -17.07 -13.85
C SER A 71 1.25 -17.02 -13.57
N LEU A 72 1.89 -15.89 -13.83
CA LEU A 72 3.33 -15.72 -13.65
C LEU A 72 3.67 -14.28 -13.28
N LEU A 73 4.48 -14.08 -12.24
CA LEU A 73 5.10 -12.78 -11.94
C LEU A 73 6.56 -12.76 -12.40
N ILE A 74 6.94 -11.73 -13.14
CA ILE A 74 8.32 -11.51 -13.57
C ILE A 74 8.79 -10.18 -12.98
N TYR A 75 9.80 -10.22 -12.12
CA TYR A 75 10.37 -9.03 -11.50
C TYR A 75 11.70 -8.64 -12.14
N VAL A 76 11.82 -7.38 -12.53
CA VAL A 76 13.01 -6.84 -13.21
C VAL A 76 13.49 -5.59 -12.48
N ASP A 77 14.70 -5.65 -11.91
CA ASP A 77 15.31 -4.55 -11.13
C ASP A 77 15.96 -3.45 -12.02
N ARG A 78 15.46 -3.31 -13.25
CA ARG A 78 15.96 -2.41 -14.30
C ARG A 78 14.81 -1.59 -14.86
N LYS A 79 15.16 -0.48 -15.49
CA LYS A 79 14.21 0.26 -16.32
C LYS A 79 13.85 -0.59 -17.54
N ARG A 80 12.59 -0.54 -17.96
CA ARG A 80 12.15 -1.14 -19.22
C ARG A 80 12.97 -0.60 -20.40
N ASP A 81 13.38 -1.50 -21.29
CA ASP A 81 14.10 -1.16 -22.51
C ASP A 81 13.10 -0.95 -23.64
N ASP A 82 12.77 0.31 -23.90
CA ASP A 82 11.83 0.73 -24.95
C ASP A 82 12.44 0.75 -26.36
N VAL A 83 13.70 0.33 -26.52
CA VAL A 83 14.39 0.27 -27.82
C VAL A 83 14.46 -1.17 -28.32
N ASN A 84 14.98 -2.06 -27.48
CA ASN A 84 15.24 -3.44 -27.88
C ASN A 84 14.12 -4.41 -27.47
N PHE A 85 13.23 -3.99 -26.55
CA PHE A 85 12.13 -4.78 -25.99
C PHE A 85 12.49 -6.27 -25.78
N PRO A 86 13.47 -6.57 -24.92
CA PRO A 86 14.01 -7.93 -24.78
C PRO A 86 12.97 -8.97 -24.32
N LEU A 87 11.87 -8.51 -23.72
CA LEU A 87 10.77 -9.32 -23.19
C LEU A 87 9.44 -9.06 -23.91
N ILE A 88 9.45 -8.52 -25.14
CA ILE A 88 8.24 -8.09 -25.86
C ILE A 88 7.17 -9.17 -25.93
N GLU A 89 7.55 -10.43 -26.07
CA GLU A 89 6.62 -11.55 -26.18
C GLU A 89 5.82 -11.72 -24.87
N LEU A 90 6.48 -11.56 -23.73
CA LEU A 90 5.87 -11.65 -22.41
C LEU A 90 5.03 -10.41 -22.11
N GLU A 91 5.53 -9.22 -22.48
CA GLU A 91 4.80 -7.95 -22.33
C GLU A 91 3.49 -7.92 -23.12
N LYS A 92 3.48 -8.51 -24.33
CA LYS A 92 2.27 -8.59 -25.15
C LYS A 92 1.31 -9.69 -24.71
N SER A 93 1.81 -10.72 -24.04
CA SER A 93 0.98 -11.82 -23.53
C SER A 93 0.36 -11.51 -22.16
N GLY A 94 0.91 -10.54 -21.43
CA GLY A 94 0.50 -10.14 -20.09
C GLY A 94 0.22 -8.65 -19.94
N CYS A 95 0.51 -8.13 -18.75
CA CYS A 95 0.56 -6.69 -18.49
C CYS A 95 1.92 -6.26 -17.91
N VAL A 96 2.23 -4.98 -18.08
CA VAL A 96 3.43 -4.35 -17.53
C VAL A 96 3.04 -3.38 -16.42
N ILE A 97 3.72 -3.48 -15.29
CA ILE A 97 3.62 -2.52 -14.18
C ILE A 97 5.00 -1.91 -13.93
N GLU A 98 5.07 -0.59 -13.85
CA GLU A 98 6.34 0.14 -13.73
C GLU A 98 6.15 1.53 -13.10
N PRO A 99 7.22 2.15 -12.56
CA PRO A 99 7.17 3.56 -12.17
C PRO A 99 6.85 4.44 -13.38
N SER A 100 5.85 5.30 -13.25
CA SER A 100 5.33 6.18 -14.32
C SER A 100 4.40 5.51 -15.33
N GLY A 101 3.94 4.29 -15.08
CA GLY A 101 2.84 3.67 -15.83
C GLY A 101 1.51 4.42 -15.67
N SER A 102 0.46 3.90 -16.31
CA SER A 102 -0.92 4.39 -16.12
C SER A 102 -1.36 4.26 -14.67
N LEU A 103 -2.44 4.94 -14.25
CA LEU A 103 -2.83 5.02 -12.82
C LEU A 103 -2.93 3.64 -12.12
N GLU A 104 -3.35 2.60 -12.84
CA GLU A 104 -3.48 1.24 -12.30
C GLU A 104 -2.22 0.36 -12.42
N GLU A 105 -1.24 0.81 -13.19
CA GLU A 105 0.02 0.11 -13.47
C GLU A 105 1.22 0.81 -12.82
N ASN A 106 0.99 1.98 -12.22
CA ASN A 106 2.03 2.81 -11.65
C ASN A 106 2.50 2.27 -10.31
N THR A 107 3.71 1.72 -10.30
CA THR A 107 4.36 1.20 -9.08
C THR A 107 5.37 2.18 -8.50
N SER A 108 5.25 3.48 -8.78
CA SER A 108 6.08 4.50 -8.13
C SER A 108 5.79 4.53 -6.63
N LEU A 109 6.86 4.48 -5.82
CA LEU A 109 6.73 4.45 -4.36
C LEU A 109 5.93 5.65 -3.84
N ALA A 110 6.08 6.83 -4.44
CA ALA A 110 5.31 8.02 -4.06
C ALA A 110 3.80 7.87 -4.32
N VAL A 111 3.43 7.30 -5.47
CA VAL A 111 2.02 7.05 -5.84
C VAL A 111 1.42 5.98 -4.94
N ILE A 112 2.14 4.88 -4.75
CA ILE A 112 1.71 3.77 -3.89
C ILE A 112 1.59 4.22 -2.44
N ALA A 113 2.58 4.93 -1.91
CA ALA A 113 2.54 5.47 -0.54
C ALA A 113 1.37 6.45 -0.38
N LYS A 114 1.18 7.38 -1.32
CA LYS A 114 0.04 8.31 -1.30
C LYS A 114 -1.29 7.56 -1.27
N SER A 115 -1.49 6.58 -2.14
CA SER A 115 -2.73 5.79 -2.20
C SER A 115 -2.94 4.96 -0.93
N ALA A 116 -1.92 4.26 -0.45
CA ALA A 116 -1.99 3.44 0.75
C ALA A 116 -2.20 4.28 2.04
N LEU A 117 -1.70 5.51 2.08
CA LEU A 117 -1.74 6.38 3.26
C LEU A 117 -2.89 7.41 3.24
N SER A 118 -3.53 7.64 2.09
CA SER A 118 -4.61 8.63 1.92
C SER A 118 -5.78 8.49 2.90
N GLY A 119 -6.05 7.28 3.41
CA GLY A 119 -7.06 7.03 4.43
C GLY A 119 -6.58 7.07 5.89
N ARG A 120 -5.27 7.28 6.12
CA ARG A 120 -4.66 7.22 7.47
C ARG A 120 -3.92 8.48 7.89
N LEU A 121 -3.35 9.23 6.94
CA LEU A 121 -2.55 10.42 7.19
C LEU A 121 -3.22 11.68 6.64
N SER A 122 -2.85 12.85 7.17
CA SER A 122 -3.26 14.14 6.59
C SER A 122 -2.57 14.39 5.25
N SER A 123 -3.16 15.26 4.43
CA SER A 123 -2.58 15.67 3.14
C SER A 123 -1.17 16.24 3.28
N GLU A 124 -0.89 16.94 4.37
CA GLU A 124 0.39 17.57 4.65
C GLU A 124 1.47 16.52 4.96
N ALA A 125 1.16 15.55 5.83
CA ALA A 125 2.07 14.47 6.17
C ALA A 125 2.40 13.57 4.97
N ILE A 126 1.41 13.31 4.10
CA ILE A 126 1.63 12.57 2.86
C ILE A 126 2.54 13.34 1.91
N SER A 127 2.37 14.66 1.79
CA SER A 127 3.23 15.51 0.96
C SER A 127 4.69 15.49 1.44
N GLU A 128 4.92 15.56 2.75
CA GLU A 128 6.26 15.45 3.33
C GLU A 128 6.90 14.08 3.07
N ILE A 129 6.13 13.00 3.20
CA ILE A 129 6.61 11.65 2.88
C ILE A 129 6.96 11.55 1.39
N CYS A 130 6.13 12.06 0.49
CA CYS A 130 6.43 12.08 -0.95
C CYS A 130 7.73 12.85 -1.24
N LYS A 131 7.94 14.00 -0.60
CA LYS A 131 9.18 14.76 -0.75
C LYS A 131 10.41 13.96 -0.28
N LYS A 132 10.32 13.28 0.86
CA LYS A 132 11.41 12.42 1.37
C LYS A 132 11.69 11.21 0.47
N ILE A 133 10.64 10.66 -0.16
CA ILE A 133 10.79 9.60 -1.17
C ILE A 133 11.55 10.11 -2.40
N GLU A 134 11.20 11.30 -2.91
CA GLU A 134 11.91 11.93 -4.03
C GLU A 134 13.38 12.21 -3.70
N GLU A 135 13.67 12.63 -2.47
CA GLU A 135 15.03 12.83 -1.96
C GLU A 135 15.77 11.49 -1.69
N ARG A 136 15.10 10.34 -1.83
CA ARG A 136 15.61 8.98 -1.51
C ARG A 136 16.16 8.85 -0.08
N THR A 137 15.61 9.62 0.85
CA THR A 137 16.08 9.66 2.25
C THR A 137 15.31 8.72 3.17
N ILE A 138 14.29 8.03 2.66
CA ILE A 138 13.39 7.21 3.47
C ILE A 138 13.12 5.85 2.82
N SER A 139 13.13 4.80 3.63
CA SER A 139 12.81 3.42 3.27
C SER A 139 11.33 3.09 3.47
N ILE A 140 10.85 2.00 2.86
CA ILE A 140 9.47 1.54 3.03
C ILE A 140 9.16 1.25 4.51
N GLU A 141 10.10 0.64 5.24
CA GLU A 141 9.94 0.35 6.66
C GLU A 141 9.77 1.61 7.51
N GLU A 142 10.49 2.69 7.19
CA GLU A 142 10.34 3.97 7.87
C GLU A 142 9.02 4.65 7.55
N ILE A 143 8.54 4.57 6.30
CA ILE A 143 7.21 5.08 5.93
C ILE A 143 6.13 4.35 6.71
N GLU A 144 6.23 3.03 6.83
CA GLU A 144 5.27 2.23 7.60
C GLU A 144 5.31 2.54 9.09
N LYS A 145 6.50 2.77 9.67
CA LYS A 145 6.64 3.25 11.06
C LYS A 145 5.98 4.62 11.25
N ILE A 146 6.16 5.56 10.32
CA ILE A 146 5.49 6.87 10.40
C ILE A 146 3.98 6.69 10.36
N ALA A 147 3.47 5.82 9.49
CA ALA A 147 2.03 5.54 9.40
C ALA A 147 1.47 4.85 10.65
N GLU A 148 2.24 3.96 11.29
CA GLU A 148 1.88 3.31 12.55
C GLU A 148 1.91 4.29 13.73
N ASN A 149 2.93 5.15 13.78
CA ASN A 149 3.03 6.19 14.80
C ASN A 149 1.94 7.26 14.65
N ALA A 150 1.54 7.60 13.44
CA ALA A 150 0.42 8.53 13.23
C ALA A 150 -0.92 7.97 13.76
N LYS A 151 -1.14 6.64 13.69
CA LYS A 151 -2.26 6.01 14.41
C LYS A 151 -2.15 6.25 15.92
N SER A 152 -0.94 6.20 16.47
CA SER A 152 -0.72 6.36 17.91
C SER A 152 -0.92 7.80 18.39
N ILE A 153 -0.64 8.81 17.56
CA ILE A 153 -0.75 10.24 17.92
C ILE A 153 -2.24 10.66 18.05
N ASP A 154 -3.10 10.27 17.10
CA ASP A 154 -4.55 10.56 17.18
C ASP A 154 -5.22 9.79 18.36
N THR A 155 -4.67 8.64 18.78
CA THR A 155 -5.16 7.91 19.95
C THR A 155 -4.56 8.37 21.28
N ALA A 156 -3.43 9.09 21.30
CA ALA A 156 -2.77 9.49 22.55
C ALA A 156 -3.63 10.50 23.33
N THR A 157 -4.18 11.51 22.66
CA THR A 157 -5.05 12.50 23.30
C THR A 157 -6.35 11.87 23.79
N LEU A 158 -6.95 10.97 23.00
CA LEU A 158 -8.13 10.20 23.40
C LEU A 158 -7.82 9.26 24.57
N SER A 159 -6.66 8.62 24.61
CA SER A 159 -6.27 7.73 25.70
C SER A 159 -6.10 8.45 27.03
N ILE A 160 -5.68 9.72 27.01
CA ILE A 160 -5.60 10.57 28.20
C ILE A 160 -7.00 10.97 28.69
N ILE A 161 -7.92 11.31 27.78
CA ILE A 161 -9.30 11.72 28.12
C ILE A 161 -10.11 10.53 28.65
N PHE A 162 -10.01 9.38 27.98
CA PHE A 162 -10.81 8.19 28.28
C PHE A 162 -10.08 7.18 29.18
N LYS A 163 -8.85 7.49 29.62
CA LYS A 163 -8.00 6.63 30.48
C LYS A 163 -7.86 5.19 29.96
N GLY A 164 -7.79 5.02 28.65
CA GLY A 164 -7.67 3.71 28.00
C GLY A 164 -7.03 3.83 26.62
N SER A 165 -6.11 2.93 26.29
CA SER A 165 -5.40 2.90 25.00
C SER A 165 -6.09 2.05 23.94
N GLU A 166 -7.07 1.24 24.32
CA GLU A 166 -7.80 0.37 23.38
C GLU A 166 -9.00 1.09 22.76
N PRO A 167 -9.17 1.03 21.42
CA PRO A 167 -10.29 1.66 20.71
C PRO A 167 -11.67 1.25 21.23
N GLN A 168 -11.84 -0.01 21.62
CA GLN A 168 -13.10 -0.54 22.18
C GLN A 168 -13.48 0.16 23.48
N THR A 169 -12.50 0.35 24.37
CA THR A 169 -12.68 1.01 25.66
C THR A 169 -12.99 2.49 25.48
N ILE A 170 -12.32 3.15 24.53
CA ILE A 170 -12.55 4.57 24.20
C ILE A 170 -13.99 4.75 23.67
N VAL A 171 -14.42 3.94 22.71
CA VAL A 171 -15.78 4.02 22.13
C VAL A 171 -16.85 3.71 23.17
N LEU A 172 -16.68 2.65 23.96
CA LEU A 172 -17.64 2.31 25.01
C LEU A 172 -17.73 3.41 26.07
N SER A 173 -16.59 3.98 26.46
CA SER A 173 -16.53 5.08 27.44
C SER A 173 -17.16 6.35 26.89
N PHE A 174 -17.03 6.62 25.60
CA PHE A 174 -17.76 7.72 24.93
C PHE A 174 -19.28 7.51 24.96
N ILE A 175 -19.76 6.31 24.62
CA ILE A 175 -21.21 6.01 24.59
C ILE A 175 -21.81 6.05 26.00
N THR A 176 -21.06 5.61 27.02
CA THR A 176 -21.57 5.43 28.38
C THR A 176 -21.37 6.64 29.29
N ASN A 177 -20.51 7.60 28.93
CA ASN A 177 -20.16 8.71 29.80
C ASN A 177 -20.21 10.08 29.10
N THR A 178 -21.35 10.75 29.24
CA THR A 178 -21.61 12.09 28.69
C THR A 178 -20.86 13.23 29.39
N THR A 179 -20.21 12.97 30.54
CA THR A 179 -19.45 14.01 31.25
C THR A 179 -18.14 14.37 30.57
N LEU A 180 -17.67 13.53 29.64
CA LEU A 180 -16.44 13.75 28.88
C LEU A 180 -16.65 14.63 27.64
N ASP A 181 -17.90 14.89 27.26
CA ASP A 181 -18.27 15.67 26.06
C ASP A 181 -17.71 17.09 26.10
N GLU A 182 -17.76 17.75 27.26
CA GLU A 182 -17.18 19.09 27.45
C GLU A 182 -15.64 19.07 27.31
N THR A 183 -14.99 17.98 27.74
CA THR A 183 -13.54 17.81 27.60
C THR A 183 -13.15 17.57 26.13
N ILE A 184 -13.98 16.81 25.39
CA ILE A 184 -13.82 16.53 23.96
C ILE A 184 -13.92 17.84 23.15
N ARG A 185 -14.92 18.68 23.46
CA ARG A 185 -15.12 20.00 22.85
C ARG A 185 -13.97 20.96 23.14
N THR A 186 -13.57 21.04 24.41
CA THR A 186 -12.49 21.95 24.84
C THR A 186 -11.15 21.58 24.20
N LYS A 187 -10.86 20.28 24.05
CA LYS A 187 -9.64 19.78 23.42
C LYS A 187 -9.72 19.62 21.90
N ARG A 188 -10.88 19.89 21.28
CA ARG A 188 -11.13 19.80 19.82
C ARG A 188 -10.79 18.43 19.20
N VAL A 189 -11.01 17.34 19.94
CA VAL A 189 -10.69 15.96 19.51
C VAL A 189 -11.85 15.25 18.79
N GLU A 190 -12.91 15.98 18.44
CA GLU A 190 -14.13 15.46 17.81
C GLU A 190 -13.86 14.75 16.48
N LYS A 191 -12.95 15.31 15.67
CA LYS A 191 -12.56 14.72 14.38
C LYS A 191 -11.80 13.41 14.56
N GLU A 192 -10.95 13.32 15.57
CA GLU A 192 -10.18 12.11 15.90
C GLU A 192 -11.09 11.02 16.45
N LEU A 193 -12.04 11.39 17.32
CA LEU A 193 -13.05 10.47 17.83
C LEU A 193 -13.94 9.92 16.72
N ASN A 194 -14.39 10.77 15.80
CA ASN A 194 -15.21 10.34 14.66
C ASN A 194 -14.41 9.40 13.73
N LYS A 195 -13.14 9.70 13.45
CA LYS A 195 -12.26 8.77 12.71
C LYS A 195 -12.12 7.42 13.42
N LEU A 196 -11.96 7.41 14.74
CA LEU A 196 -11.83 6.19 15.53
C LEU A 196 -13.11 5.35 15.49
N ILE A 197 -14.27 6.00 15.62
CA ILE A 197 -15.59 5.35 15.53
C ILE A 197 -15.85 4.83 14.12
N TYR A 198 -15.51 5.60 13.08
CA TYR A 198 -15.63 5.16 11.70
C TYR A 198 -14.75 3.94 11.40
N ASN A 199 -13.49 3.98 11.83
CA ASN A 199 -12.56 2.87 11.61
C ASN A 199 -12.93 1.60 12.37
N PHE A 200 -13.56 1.73 13.55
CA PHE A 200 -13.86 0.59 14.42
C PHE A 200 -15.28 0.03 14.25
N LEU A 201 -16.27 0.90 14.05
CA LEU A 201 -17.69 0.54 13.93
C LEU A 201 -18.26 0.75 12.53
N GLY A 202 -17.52 1.38 11.60
CA GLY A 202 -18.04 1.74 10.28
C GLY A 202 -19.10 2.85 10.31
N ILE A 203 -19.26 3.54 11.46
CA ILE A 203 -20.27 4.58 11.66
C ILE A 203 -19.62 5.94 11.41
N ASP A 204 -20.16 6.68 10.45
CA ASP A 204 -19.76 8.07 10.21
C ASP A 204 -20.69 9.00 11.00
N LEU A 205 -20.16 9.66 12.03
CA LEU A 205 -20.87 10.69 12.77
C LEU A 205 -20.82 12.00 11.97
N LYS A 206 -21.38 12.00 10.76
CA LYS A 206 -21.55 13.26 10.03
C LYS A 206 -22.45 14.17 10.82
N ASP A 207 -22.04 15.43 10.89
CA ASP A 207 -22.80 16.54 11.43
C ASP A 207 -24.18 16.57 10.77
N THR A 208 -25.20 16.09 11.47
CA THR A 208 -26.59 16.40 11.10
C THR A 208 -26.76 17.88 11.34
N LYS A 209 -26.46 18.69 10.32
CA LYS A 209 -26.98 20.06 10.21
C LYS A 209 -28.50 19.97 10.31
N LYS A 210 -29.02 20.16 11.53
CA LYS A 210 -30.37 20.63 11.77
C LYS A 210 -30.30 22.14 11.92
N ASN A 211 -30.41 22.80 10.78
CA ASN A 211 -31.36 23.89 10.49
C ASN A 211 -31.05 24.45 9.10
#